data_AF-A0AAE8MBM1-F1
#
_entry.id   AF-A0AAE8MBM1-F1
#
_cell.length_a   1.000
_cell.length_b   1.000
_cell.length_c   1.000
_cell.angle_alpha   90.00
_cell.angle_beta   90.00
_cell.angle_gamma   90.00
#
_symmetry.space_group_name_H-M   'P 1'
#
loop_
_entity.id
_entity.type
_entity.pdbx_description
1 polymer ?
#
loop_
_entity_poly.entity_id
_entity_poly.type
_entity_poly.pdbx_seq_one_letter_code
_entity_poly.pdbx_strand_id
1 'polypeptide(L)'
;MSPDLCVIESTLIPGQTDSLGRIYGLPIGVATRRDWFTASENNLENCFRIYSGISDDISEKMESVLSITCRRLCCATSCSVVELTKCLDNGIFHSMAMYASQVASAYPHTNVAESFKLAATHWRLGNHVYFPSIGTGGPCVPLANKYLLLGARHPETLSIATDAVRYDSYSPSKVAARIKKQLGPSDRVAVLGICYRGDIRVHTESPHLKLAHELIRLGVEVGVHDPYYKEEELCVITGGTAFGFPDDLGRFQFVYVGANHEAYTKKPSSILAHLIPGQVILDNQGIWEALADDARSLGISYSRVGGPNWITTELEGEENGQGSISGKDPEQSQNTVYENKWFRIRTVTDTIFSPDPYFVLDRPDSTIIIPVSTSYRFLLQKQYRPHVARQSWEFPMGSIDAGETPKEAAHRELLEETGLSCSNTQPLATFYPIPGLASQRAHIFLAHITDEELDAKHSPNLREGILAFQVVTAQILRSLIASNEIFDGFTLAALSLFNAASTGTESGSLSNII
;
A
#
# COMPACT_ATOMS: atom_id res chain seq x y z
N MET A 1 2.68 -20.10 -33.20
CA MET A 1 3.10 -21.42 -32.67
C MET A 1 3.03 -21.34 -31.16
N SER A 2 2.38 -22.31 -30.50
CA SER A 2 2.45 -22.43 -29.04
C SER A 2 3.86 -22.90 -28.66
N PRO A 3 4.51 -22.37 -27.62
CA PRO A 3 5.83 -22.85 -27.20
C PRO A 3 5.75 -24.30 -26.70
N ASP A 4 6.81 -25.07 -26.93
CA ASP A 4 6.91 -26.47 -26.44
C ASP A 4 7.14 -26.55 -24.93
N LEU A 5 7.67 -25.47 -24.34
CA LEU A 5 7.87 -25.31 -22.90
C LEU A 5 7.95 -23.81 -22.55
N CYS A 6 7.28 -23.41 -21.48
CA CYS A 6 7.41 -22.08 -20.87
C CYS A 6 7.91 -22.22 -19.42
N VAL A 7 8.96 -21.49 -19.06
CA VAL A 7 9.52 -21.50 -17.69
C VAL A 7 9.45 -20.09 -17.10
N ILE A 8 8.72 -19.94 -16.01
CA ILE A 8 8.67 -18.68 -15.26
C ILE A 8 9.81 -18.62 -14.26
N GLU A 9 10.71 -17.67 -14.47
CA GLU A 9 11.84 -17.42 -13.57
C GLU A 9 11.60 -16.23 -12.63
N SER A 10 10.64 -15.36 -12.93
CA SER A 10 10.23 -14.24 -12.07
C SER A 10 9.60 -14.71 -10.74
N THR A 11 9.69 -13.87 -9.71
CA THR A 11 8.93 -14.08 -8.46
C THR A 11 7.46 -13.79 -8.74
N LEU A 12 6.57 -14.69 -8.32
CA LEU A 12 5.12 -14.59 -8.49
C LEU A 12 4.41 -14.75 -7.15
N ILE A 13 3.15 -14.33 -7.10
CA ILE A 13 2.23 -14.71 -6.04
C ILE A 13 2.06 -16.24 -6.06
N PRO A 14 2.15 -16.94 -4.92
CA PRO A 14 1.93 -18.39 -4.87
C PRO A 14 0.57 -18.82 -5.48
N GLY A 15 0.58 -19.84 -6.33
CA GLY A 15 -0.58 -20.41 -7.04
C GLY A 15 -0.80 -19.87 -8.46
N GLN A 16 0.03 -18.96 -8.96
CA GLN A 16 -0.21 -18.29 -10.25
C GLN A 16 0.15 -19.16 -11.46
N THR A 17 1.23 -19.94 -11.40
CA THR A 17 1.70 -20.75 -12.53
C THR A 17 0.65 -21.78 -12.96
N ASP A 18 0.03 -22.48 -12.00
CA ASP A 18 -1.05 -23.44 -12.28
C ASP A 18 -2.28 -22.75 -12.91
N SER A 19 -2.60 -21.54 -12.44
CA SER A 19 -3.69 -20.73 -12.98
C SER A 19 -3.43 -20.34 -14.44
N LEU A 20 -2.23 -19.83 -14.73
CA LEU A 20 -1.81 -19.44 -16.07
C LEU A 20 -1.80 -20.64 -17.03
N GLY A 21 -1.28 -21.79 -16.59
CA GLY A 21 -1.30 -23.02 -17.36
C GLY A 21 -2.71 -23.44 -17.76
N ARG A 22 -3.67 -23.38 -16.83
CA ARG A 22 -5.09 -23.69 -17.10
C ARG A 22 -5.77 -22.68 -18.02
N ILE A 23 -5.56 -21.38 -17.77
CA ILE A 23 -6.23 -20.31 -18.53
C ILE A 23 -5.80 -20.30 -19.99
N TYR A 24 -4.50 -20.49 -20.23
CA TYR A 24 -3.93 -20.35 -21.58
C TYR A 24 -3.59 -21.68 -22.25
N GLY A 25 -3.78 -22.82 -21.58
CA GLY A 25 -3.47 -24.14 -22.11
C GLY A 25 -1.98 -24.31 -22.44
N LEU A 26 -1.09 -23.68 -21.66
CA LEU A 26 0.35 -23.63 -21.93
C LEU A 26 1.10 -24.74 -21.20
N PRO A 27 2.10 -25.39 -21.84
CA PRO A 27 3.04 -26.28 -21.18
C PRO A 27 4.01 -25.46 -20.32
N ILE A 28 3.60 -25.11 -19.10
CA ILE A 28 4.27 -24.13 -18.26
C ILE A 28 4.80 -24.72 -16.94
N GLY A 29 5.89 -24.17 -16.45
CA GLY A 29 6.39 -24.42 -15.11
C GLY A 29 7.12 -23.22 -14.54
N VAL A 30 7.65 -23.38 -13.34
CA VAL A 30 8.31 -22.31 -12.59
C VAL A 30 9.64 -22.83 -12.03
N ALA A 31 10.67 -21.99 -12.07
CA ALA A 31 11.99 -22.30 -11.55
C ALA A 31 12.58 -21.12 -10.77
N THR A 32 13.25 -21.37 -9.65
CA THR A 32 14.01 -20.34 -8.91
C THR A 32 15.15 -19.80 -9.78
N ARG A 33 15.39 -18.50 -9.69
CA ARG A 33 16.59 -17.86 -10.23
C ARG A 33 17.39 -17.31 -9.06
N ARG A 34 18.52 -17.95 -8.77
CA ARG A 34 19.35 -17.69 -7.58
C ARG A 34 20.79 -17.31 -7.93
N ASP A 35 21.13 -17.29 -9.21
CA ASP A 35 22.40 -16.82 -9.72
C ASP A 35 22.64 -15.36 -9.35
N TRP A 36 23.82 -15.09 -8.83
CA TRP A 36 24.37 -13.74 -8.72
C TRP A 36 25.55 -13.68 -9.68
N PHE A 37 25.36 -13.02 -10.83
CA PHE A 37 26.38 -12.86 -11.88
C PHE A 37 27.69 -12.19 -11.44
N THR A 38 27.81 -11.81 -10.17
CA THR A 38 28.93 -11.10 -9.57
C THR A 38 29.72 -11.95 -8.56
N ALA A 39 29.28 -13.15 -8.21
CA ALA A 39 29.94 -14.01 -7.22
C ALA A 39 30.57 -15.24 -7.86
N SER A 40 31.84 -15.52 -7.55
CA SER A 40 32.57 -16.71 -8.04
C SER A 40 31.94 -18.03 -7.56
N GLU A 41 31.35 -18.03 -6.36
CA GLU A 41 30.87 -19.24 -5.69
C GLU A 41 29.36 -19.52 -5.92
N ASN A 42 28.59 -18.53 -6.37
CA ASN A 42 27.14 -18.61 -6.60
C ASN A 42 26.76 -18.19 -8.03
N ASN A 43 27.24 -18.98 -8.99
CA ASN A 43 27.01 -18.79 -10.42
C ASN A 43 25.91 -19.73 -10.97
N LEU A 44 25.54 -19.56 -12.24
CA LEU A 44 24.53 -20.38 -12.91
C LEU A 44 24.78 -21.88 -12.76
N GLU A 45 26.03 -22.33 -12.78
CA GLU A 45 26.37 -23.76 -12.73
C GLU A 45 26.17 -24.36 -11.34
N ASN A 46 26.54 -23.63 -10.28
CA ASN A 46 26.64 -24.16 -8.92
C ASN A 46 25.47 -23.80 -8.00
N CYS A 47 24.64 -22.81 -8.36
CA CYS A 47 23.44 -22.49 -7.59
C CYS A 47 22.38 -23.59 -7.69
N PHE A 48 21.70 -23.87 -6.58
CA PHE A 48 20.52 -24.74 -6.60
C PHE A 48 19.39 -24.09 -7.39
N ARG A 49 18.90 -24.79 -8.41
CA ARG A 49 17.68 -24.44 -9.13
C ARG A 49 16.54 -25.34 -8.67
N ILE A 50 15.55 -24.73 -8.01
CA ILE A 50 14.35 -25.43 -7.57
C ILE A 50 13.29 -25.21 -8.64
N TYR A 51 12.67 -26.27 -9.14
CA TYR A 51 11.74 -26.17 -10.26
C TYR A 51 10.58 -27.14 -10.13
N SER A 52 9.49 -26.87 -10.84
CA SER A 52 8.35 -27.78 -11.00
C SER A 52 7.52 -27.33 -12.19
N GLY A 53 7.05 -28.28 -12.98
CA GLY A 53 6.06 -28.07 -14.03
C GLY A 53 4.64 -28.25 -13.50
N ILE A 54 3.64 -27.81 -14.27
CA ILE A 54 2.22 -28.09 -13.95
C ILE A 54 1.88 -29.60 -14.05
N SER A 55 2.78 -30.41 -14.61
CA SER A 55 2.73 -31.87 -14.68
C SER A 55 4.13 -32.48 -14.70
N ASP A 56 4.22 -33.80 -14.51
CA ASP A 56 5.49 -34.53 -14.50
C ASP A 56 6.24 -34.44 -15.83
N ASP A 57 5.56 -34.63 -16.98
CA ASP A 57 6.14 -34.44 -18.32
C ASP A 57 6.77 -33.04 -18.52
N ILE A 58 6.13 -32.00 -17.98
CA ILE A 58 6.68 -30.64 -18.06
C ILE A 58 7.90 -30.51 -17.15
N SER A 59 7.87 -31.11 -15.96
CA SER A 59 9.02 -31.14 -15.07
C SER A 59 10.23 -31.84 -15.72
N GLU A 60 10.04 -32.97 -16.39
CA GLU A 60 11.11 -33.69 -17.11
C GLU A 60 11.71 -32.85 -18.25
N LYS A 61 10.87 -32.14 -19.00
CA LYS A 61 11.33 -31.18 -20.04
C LYS A 61 12.10 -30.03 -19.44
N MET A 62 11.62 -29.48 -18.32
CA MET A 62 12.34 -28.42 -17.59
C MET A 62 13.70 -28.91 -17.11
N GLU A 63 13.80 -30.13 -16.57
CA GLU A 63 15.07 -30.71 -16.14
C GLU A 63 16.07 -30.78 -17.29
N SER A 64 15.61 -31.26 -18.46
CA SER A 64 16.42 -31.38 -19.67
C SER A 64 16.98 -30.03 -20.13
N VAL A 65 16.21 -28.94 -19.98
CA VAL A 65 16.65 -27.58 -20.34
C VAL A 65 17.52 -26.96 -19.25
N LEU A 66 17.10 -27.00 -17.99
CA LEU A 66 17.80 -26.35 -16.89
C LEU A 66 19.16 -27.00 -16.59
N SER A 67 19.29 -28.30 -16.84
CA SER A 67 20.55 -29.05 -16.62
C SER A 67 21.68 -28.66 -17.57
N ILE A 68 21.35 -27.98 -18.68
CA ILE A 68 22.35 -27.43 -19.62
C ILE A 68 23.22 -26.40 -18.91
N THR A 69 22.64 -25.59 -18.03
CA THR A 69 23.33 -24.46 -17.38
C THR A 69 23.54 -24.65 -15.88
N CYS A 70 22.78 -25.53 -15.22
CA CYS A 70 22.78 -25.70 -13.77
C CYS A 70 23.02 -27.16 -13.39
N ARG A 71 24.05 -27.45 -12.59
CA ARG A 71 24.36 -28.82 -12.14
C ARG A 71 23.52 -29.28 -10.95
N ARG A 72 22.95 -28.35 -10.20
CA ARG A 72 22.21 -28.62 -8.96
C ARG A 72 20.74 -28.31 -9.16
N LEU A 73 20.00 -29.30 -9.65
CA LEU A 73 18.56 -29.20 -9.83
C LEU A 73 17.83 -29.90 -8.68
N CYS A 74 16.69 -29.32 -8.26
CA CYS A 74 15.81 -29.90 -7.28
C CYS A 74 14.36 -29.76 -7.77
N CYS A 75 13.75 -30.88 -8.16
CA CYS A 75 12.34 -30.88 -8.50
C CYS A 75 11.50 -30.80 -7.22
N ALA A 76 10.60 -29.83 -7.16
CA ALA A 76 9.63 -29.69 -6.08
C ALA A 76 8.32 -30.42 -6.41
N THR A 77 7.51 -30.66 -5.39
CA THR A 77 6.24 -31.40 -5.53
C THR A 77 5.15 -30.65 -6.30
N SER A 78 5.24 -29.33 -6.43
CA SER A 78 4.32 -28.53 -7.24
C SER A 78 4.88 -27.15 -7.57
N CYS A 79 4.31 -26.51 -8.59
CA CYS A 79 4.60 -25.12 -8.94
C CYS A 79 4.41 -24.17 -7.75
N SER A 80 3.32 -24.34 -6.99
CA SER A 80 3.01 -23.53 -5.81
C SER A 80 4.11 -23.61 -4.74
N VAL A 81 4.74 -24.78 -4.56
CA VAL A 81 5.87 -24.93 -3.62
C VAL A 81 7.10 -24.14 -4.09
N VAL A 82 7.37 -24.11 -5.39
CA VAL A 82 8.49 -23.34 -5.95
C VAL A 82 8.23 -21.83 -5.83
N GLU A 83 7.02 -21.37 -6.14
CA GLU A 83 6.62 -19.96 -6.02
C GLU A 83 6.71 -19.48 -4.58
N LEU A 84 6.19 -20.28 -3.64
CA LEU A 84 6.32 -20.00 -2.21
C LEU A 84 7.80 -19.95 -1.80
N THR A 85 8.62 -20.89 -2.26
CA THR A 85 10.06 -20.93 -1.98
C THR A 85 10.76 -19.64 -2.45
N LYS A 86 10.46 -19.13 -3.66
CA LYS A 86 10.99 -17.85 -4.14
C LYS A 86 10.61 -16.67 -3.25
N CYS A 87 9.37 -16.66 -2.78
CA CYS A 87 8.88 -15.62 -1.90
C CYS A 87 9.54 -15.72 -0.52
N LEU A 88 9.77 -16.93 -0.01
CA LEU A 88 10.47 -17.16 1.25
C LEU A 88 11.94 -16.73 1.20
N ASP A 89 12.67 -17.08 0.14
CA ASP A 89 14.09 -16.71 -0.05
C ASP A 89 14.30 -15.20 0.14
N ASN A 90 13.51 -14.40 -0.58
CA ASN A 90 13.59 -12.94 -0.54
C ASN A 90 12.88 -12.33 0.67
N GLY A 91 11.77 -12.94 1.13
CA GLY A 91 10.95 -12.45 2.24
C GLY A 91 11.68 -12.55 3.57
N ILE A 92 12.42 -13.63 3.81
CA ILE A 92 13.28 -13.78 5.01
C ILE A 92 14.35 -12.68 5.01
N PHE A 93 15.04 -12.48 3.88
CA PHE A 93 16.04 -11.42 3.76
C PHE A 93 15.43 -10.04 4.00
N HIS A 94 14.29 -9.76 3.39
CA HIS A 94 13.53 -8.51 3.57
C HIS A 94 13.19 -8.26 5.04
N SER A 95 12.58 -9.24 5.71
CA SER A 95 12.21 -9.14 7.13
C SER A 95 13.42 -8.92 8.04
N MET A 96 14.53 -9.63 7.80
CA MET A 96 15.74 -9.47 8.60
C MET A 96 16.42 -8.10 8.39
N ALA A 97 16.41 -7.57 7.16
CA ALA A 97 16.91 -6.23 6.87
C ALA A 97 16.07 -5.15 7.57
N MET A 98 14.74 -5.32 7.59
CA MET A 98 13.82 -4.41 8.29
C MET A 98 13.93 -4.53 9.81
N TYR A 99 14.14 -5.75 10.32
CA TYR A 99 14.45 -5.97 11.73
C TYR A 99 15.74 -5.22 12.13
N ALA A 100 16.82 -5.35 11.35
CA ALA A 100 18.06 -4.66 11.63
C ALA A 100 17.89 -3.13 11.67
N SER A 101 17.11 -2.59 10.73
CA SER A 101 16.83 -1.16 10.63
C SER A 101 15.94 -0.64 11.78
N GLN A 102 15.02 -1.48 12.27
CA GLN A 102 14.21 -1.19 13.46
C GLN A 102 15.04 -1.17 14.74
N VAL A 103 15.93 -2.16 14.93
CA VAL A 103 16.85 -2.18 16.07
C VAL A 103 17.74 -0.93 16.06
N ALA A 104 18.24 -0.52 14.89
CA ALA A 104 18.99 0.72 14.73
C ALA A 104 18.20 1.98 15.11
N SER A 105 16.87 1.95 14.99
CA SER A 105 16.01 3.04 15.47
C SER A 105 15.70 2.96 16.97
N ALA A 106 15.66 1.75 17.53
CA ALA A 106 15.37 1.51 18.94
C ALA A 106 16.57 1.81 19.87
N TYR A 107 17.80 1.73 19.34
CA TYR A 107 19.04 1.99 20.08
C TYR A 107 19.84 3.12 19.43
N PRO A 108 19.33 4.36 19.44
CA PRO A 108 19.87 5.46 18.65
C PRO A 108 21.30 5.85 19.03
N HIS A 109 21.71 5.65 20.28
CA HIS A 109 23.05 6.00 20.78
C HIS A 109 24.07 4.86 20.68
N THR A 110 23.67 3.70 20.14
CA THR A 110 24.51 2.51 20.06
C THR A 110 24.92 2.22 18.62
N ASN A 111 26.13 1.69 18.42
CA ASN A 111 26.57 1.18 17.13
C ASN A 111 25.90 -0.17 16.82
N VAL A 112 24.66 -0.11 16.35
CA VAL A 112 23.86 -1.29 15.99
C VAL A 112 24.45 -1.99 14.77
N ALA A 113 25.03 -1.26 13.82
CA ALA A 113 25.68 -1.86 12.66
C ALA A 113 26.87 -2.75 13.06
N GLU A 114 27.71 -2.32 14.01
CA GLU A 114 28.76 -3.16 14.60
C GLU A 114 28.18 -4.34 15.36
N SER A 115 27.09 -4.13 16.11
CA SER A 115 26.41 -5.19 16.84
C SER A 115 25.90 -6.31 15.91
N PHE A 116 25.37 -5.98 14.72
CA PHE A 116 24.99 -6.97 13.70
C PHE A 116 26.20 -7.67 13.07
N LYS A 117 27.33 -6.95 12.84
CA LYS A 117 28.59 -7.58 12.40
C LYS A 117 29.05 -8.63 13.42
N LEU A 118 29.03 -8.30 14.70
CA LEU A 118 29.41 -9.22 15.78
C LEU A 118 28.43 -10.38 15.93
N ALA A 119 27.12 -10.12 15.85
CA ALA A 119 26.09 -11.15 15.93
C ALA A 119 26.25 -12.22 14.83
N ALA A 120 26.59 -11.80 13.61
CA ALA A 120 26.79 -12.70 12.48
C ALA A 120 27.88 -13.76 12.70
N THR A 121 28.83 -13.54 13.63
CA THR A 121 29.84 -14.55 13.99
C THR A 121 29.24 -15.80 14.65
N HIS A 122 27.98 -15.72 15.10
CA HIS A 122 27.28 -16.85 15.67
C HIS A 122 26.80 -17.81 14.56
N TRP A 123 27.20 -19.08 14.64
CA TRP A 123 26.92 -20.13 13.64
C TRP A 123 25.45 -20.25 13.19
N ARG A 124 24.47 -20.05 14.09
CA ARG A 124 23.03 -19.99 13.78
C ARG A 124 22.64 -18.97 12.71
N LEU A 125 23.41 -17.89 12.54
CA LEU A 125 23.15 -16.84 11.55
C LEU A 125 23.92 -17.05 10.25
N GLY A 126 24.66 -18.15 10.12
CA GLY A 126 25.33 -18.54 8.88
C GLY A 126 26.38 -17.54 8.37
N ASN A 127 26.99 -16.74 9.26
CA ASN A 127 27.92 -15.66 8.91
C ASN A 127 27.31 -14.57 7.99
N HIS A 128 26.00 -14.52 7.85
CA HIS A 128 25.32 -13.46 7.10
C HIS A 128 25.11 -12.24 7.99
N VAL A 129 25.59 -11.08 7.52
CA VAL A 129 25.41 -9.80 8.20
C VAL A 129 24.23 -9.06 7.60
N TYR A 130 23.25 -8.72 8.43
CA TYR A 130 22.13 -7.84 8.06
C TYR A 130 22.43 -6.42 8.52
N PHE A 131 22.86 -5.57 7.58
CA PHE A 131 23.13 -4.17 7.90
C PHE A 131 21.83 -3.36 7.97
N PRO A 132 21.67 -2.48 8.98
CA PRO A 132 20.65 -1.43 8.94
C PRO A 132 20.77 -0.60 7.66
N SER A 133 19.64 -0.24 7.07
CA SER A 133 19.52 0.58 5.86
C SER A 133 18.28 1.46 5.97
N ILE A 134 18.16 2.50 5.15
CA ILE A 134 16.93 3.28 5.08
C ILE A 134 15.78 2.53 4.40
N GLY A 135 16.06 1.37 3.79
CA GLY A 135 15.09 0.49 3.14
C GLY A 135 15.76 -0.60 2.32
N THR A 136 14.96 -1.45 1.69
CA THR A 136 15.39 -2.41 0.66
C THR A 136 14.96 -1.94 -0.73
N GLY A 137 15.56 -2.50 -1.78
CA GLY A 137 15.19 -2.16 -3.14
C GLY A 137 15.42 -3.27 -4.15
N GLY A 138 15.12 -2.97 -5.40
CA GLY A 138 15.16 -3.91 -6.51
C GLY A 138 13.82 -4.62 -6.75
N PRO A 139 13.72 -5.42 -7.82
CA PRO A 139 12.44 -5.93 -8.31
C PRO A 139 11.89 -7.13 -7.52
N CYS A 140 12.67 -7.72 -6.62
CA CYS A 140 12.30 -8.97 -5.95
C CYS A 140 12.14 -8.82 -4.44
N VAL A 141 13.17 -8.28 -3.75
CA VAL A 141 13.23 -8.26 -2.28
C VAL A 141 12.08 -7.47 -1.65
N PRO A 142 11.81 -6.20 -2.02
CA PRO A 142 10.72 -5.41 -1.42
C PRO A 142 9.32 -5.95 -1.75
N LEU A 143 9.20 -6.76 -2.81
CA LEU A 143 7.92 -7.32 -3.27
C LEU A 143 7.64 -8.70 -2.67
N ALA A 144 8.64 -9.41 -2.17
CA ALA A 144 8.50 -10.80 -1.73
C ALA A 144 7.47 -10.97 -0.62
N ASN A 145 7.56 -10.16 0.45
CA ASN A 145 6.58 -10.20 1.53
C ASN A 145 5.20 -9.67 1.07
N LYS A 146 5.14 -8.75 0.10
CA LYS A 146 3.86 -8.32 -0.50
C LYS A 146 3.18 -9.47 -1.25
N TYR A 147 3.94 -10.26 -2.02
CA TYR A 147 3.42 -11.43 -2.72
C TYR A 147 3.02 -12.56 -1.77
N LEU A 148 3.73 -12.76 -0.65
CA LEU A 148 3.30 -13.68 0.41
C LEU A 148 1.94 -13.26 0.97
N LEU A 149 1.77 -11.99 1.32
CA LEU A 149 0.52 -11.45 1.87
C LEU A 149 -0.63 -11.59 0.86
N LEU A 150 -0.40 -11.25 -0.41
CA LEU A 150 -1.42 -11.35 -1.47
C LEU A 150 -1.81 -12.80 -1.79
N GLY A 151 -0.87 -13.75 -1.66
CA GLY A 151 -1.11 -15.17 -1.93
C GLY A 151 -1.65 -15.96 -0.74
N ALA A 152 -1.66 -15.38 0.45
CA ALA A 152 -2.08 -16.08 1.67
C ALA A 152 -3.62 -16.16 1.77
N ARG A 153 -4.12 -17.31 2.22
CA ARG A 153 -5.55 -17.46 2.61
C ARG A 153 -5.88 -16.76 3.93
N HIS A 154 -4.86 -16.63 4.80
CA HIS A 154 -4.93 -16.07 6.14
C HIS A 154 -3.82 -15.04 6.33
N PRO A 155 -3.81 -13.93 5.57
CA PRO A 155 -2.73 -12.92 5.63
C PRO A 155 -2.53 -12.31 7.02
N GLU A 156 -3.56 -12.32 7.87
CA GLU A 156 -3.52 -11.87 9.28
C GLU A 156 -2.50 -12.65 10.13
N THR A 157 -2.16 -13.87 9.72
CA THR A 157 -1.16 -14.71 10.42
C THR A 157 0.29 -14.30 10.12
N LEU A 158 0.50 -13.47 9.10
CA LEU A 158 1.82 -13.07 8.61
C LEU A 158 2.26 -11.70 9.19
N SER A 159 2.12 -11.52 10.51
CA SER A 159 2.42 -10.24 11.19
C SER A 159 3.84 -9.73 10.95
N ILE A 160 4.84 -10.62 10.92
CA ILE A 160 6.25 -10.26 10.64
C ILE A 160 6.41 -9.73 9.20
N ALA A 161 5.75 -10.35 8.23
CA ALA A 161 5.82 -9.91 6.84
C ALA A 161 5.11 -8.55 6.67
N THR A 162 3.96 -8.39 7.31
CA THR A 162 3.21 -7.12 7.39
C THR A 162 4.09 -6.00 7.97
N ASP A 163 4.72 -6.24 9.12
CA ASP A 163 5.58 -5.24 9.78
C ASP A 163 6.83 -4.90 8.96
N ALA A 164 7.40 -5.87 8.24
CA ALA A 164 8.52 -5.63 7.33
C ALA A 164 8.09 -4.74 6.15
N VAL A 165 6.98 -5.06 5.49
CA VAL A 165 6.42 -4.25 4.38
C VAL A 165 6.11 -2.83 4.86
N ARG A 166 5.50 -2.71 6.05
CA ARG A 166 5.25 -1.44 6.72
C ARG A 166 6.52 -0.62 6.84
N TYR A 167 7.51 -1.17 7.53
CA TYR A 167 8.70 -0.42 7.90
C TYR A 167 9.46 0.04 6.66
N ASP A 168 9.58 -0.85 5.67
CA ASP A 168 10.28 -0.55 4.41
C ASP A 168 9.59 0.58 3.61
N SER A 169 8.26 0.62 3.65
CA SER A 169 7.48 1.61 2.89
C SER A 169 7.60 3.02 3.45
N TYR A 170 7.65 3.19 4.78
CA TYR A 170 7.74 4.51 5.41
C TYR A 170 9.16 4.98 5.75
N SER A 171 10.13 4.06 5.86
CA SER A 171 11.46 4.36 6.39
C SER A 171 12.21 5.47 5.61
N PRO A 172 12.23 5.47 4.25
CA PRO A 172 12.83 6.58 3.50
C PRO A 172 12.20 7.94 3.85
N SER A 173 10.87 7.99 3.99
CA SER A 173 10.19 9.24 4.30
C SER A 173 10.50 9.75 5.71
N LYS A 174 10.57 8.82 6.68
CA LYS A 174 10.98 9.13 8.06
C LYS A 174 12.41 9.67 8.12
N VAL A 175 13.32 9.14 7.31
CA VAL A 175 14.70 9.63 7.22
C VAL A 175 14.75 11.01 6.56
N ALA A 176 14.05 11.23 5.44
CA ALA A 176 13.97 12.54 4.79
C ALA A 176 13.42 13.63 5.73
N ALA A 177 12.36 13.33 6.48
CA ALA A 177 11.80 14.27 7.47
C ALA A 177 12.82 14.65 8.55
N ARG A 178 13.69 13.72 8.95
CA ARG A 178 14.76 14.01 9.92
C ARG A 178 15.91 14.81 9.31
N ILE A 179 16.30 14.50 8.08
CA ILE A 179 17.27 15.32 7.34
C ILE A 179 16.74 16.74 7.26
N LYS A 180 15.47 16.95 6.83
CA LYS A 180 14.85 18.28 6.74
C LYS A 180 14.93 19.08 8.04
N LYS A 181 14.76 18.44 9.20
CA LYS A 181 14.86 19.09 10.52
C LYS A 181 16.27 19.59 10.86
N GLN A 182 17.30 19.04 10.24
CA GLN A 182 18.70 19.45 10.43
C GLN A 182 19.13 20.56 9.47
N LEU A 183 18.31 20.88 8.47
CA LEU A 183 18.63 21.86 7.42
C LEU A 183 18.12 23.26 7.78
N GLY A 184 18.95 24.25 7.52
CA GLY A 184 18.56 25.65 7.43
C GLY A 184 17.69 25.97 6.20
N PRO A 185 17.10 27.18 6.12
CA PRO A 185 16.18 27.56 5.04
C PRO A 185 16.76 27.50 3.62
N SER A 186 18.08 27.66 3.48
CA SER A 186 18.79 27.68 2.19
C SER A 186 19.73 26.48 2.02
N ASP A 187 19.68 25.52 2.95
CA ASP A 187 20.56 24.37 2.93
C ASP A 187 20.10 23.35 1.88
N ARG A 188 21.07 22.72 1.24
CA ARG A 188 20.86 21.81 0.12
C ARG A 188 21.37 20.41 0.42
N VAL A 189 20.74 19.41 -0.19
CA VAL A 189 21.11 17.99 -0.01
C VAL A 189 21.67 17.42 -1.30
N ALA A 190 22.84 16.79 -1.23
CA ALA A 190 23.35 15.91 -2.28
C ALA A 190 22.88 14.48 -2.04
N VAL A 191 22.32 13.82 -3.06
CA VAL A 191 22.00 12.39 -3.07
C VAL A 191 22.93 11.68 -4.05
N LEU A 192 23.79 10.81 -3.52
CA LEU A 192 24.74 10.01 -4.30
C LEU A 192 24.20 8.60 -4.55
N GLY A 193 23.84 8.34 -5.79
CA GLY A 193 23.35 7.04 -6.27
C GLY A 193 21.86 6.84 -6.02
N ILE A 194 21.10 6.74 -7.11
CA ILE A 194 19.65 6.47 -7.07
C ILE A 194 19.33 5.00 -7.34
N CYS A 195 20.30 4.21 -7.77
CA CYS A 195 20.13 2.76 -7.97
C CYS A 195 19.93 2.02 -6.65
N TYR A 196 19.14 0.94 -6.63
CA TYR A 196 18.93 0.21 -5.38
C TYR A 196 20.18 -0.51 -4.84
N ARG A 197 21.22 -0.65 -5.67
CA ARG A 197 22.56 -1.14 -5.31
C ARG A 197 23.61 -0.53 -6.24
N GLY A 198 24.87 -0.68 -5.89
CA GLY A 198 26.02 -0.25 -6.69
C GLY A 198 26.14 -0.98 -8.03
N ASP A 199 26.82 -0.29 -8.94
CA ASP A 199 27.29 -0.77 -10.25
C ASP A 199 26.22 -1.39 -11.17
N ILE A 200 25.00 -0.89 -11.07
CA ILE A 200 23.90 -1.23 -11.97
C ILE A 200 23.17 0.04 -12.42
N ARG A 201 22.36 -0.08 -13.47
CA ARG A 201 21.45 0.97 -13.95
C ARG A 201 19.99 0.61 -13.69
N VAL A 202 19.61 0.46 -12.41
CA VAL A 202 18.24 0.10 -12.01
C VAL A 202 17.85 0.87 -10.75
N HIS A 203 16.89 1.78 -10.89
CA HIS A 203 16.35 2.61 -9.80
C HIS A 203 14.96 2.14 -9.31
N THR A 204 14.36 1.14 -9.96
CA THR A 204 13.05 0.61 -9.58
C THR A 204 13.04 0.11 -8.14
N GLU A 205 12.03 0.52 -7.37
CA GLU A 205 11.90 0.27 -5.92
C GLU A 205 13.10 0.73 -5.07
N SER A 206 13.98 1.60 -5.59
CA SER A 206 15.14 2.08 -4.85
C SER A 206 14.75 2.92 -3.63
N PRO A 207 15.27 2.61 -2.43
CA PRO A 207 15.01 3.42 -1.25
C PRO A 207 15.68 4.80 -1.33
N HIS A 208 16.76 4.93 -2.11
CA HIS A 208 17.48 6.19 -2.31
C HIS A 208 16.69 7.13 -3.23
N LEU A 209 16.02 6.59 -4.25
CA LEU A 209 15.10 7.36 -5.08
C LEU A 209 13.90 7.85 -4.27
N LYS A 210 13.30 6.96 -3.46
CA LYS A 210 12.20 7.31 -2.54
C LYS A 210 12.61 8.43 -1.57
N LEU A 211 13.83 8.37 -1.02
CA LEU A 211 14.38 9.43 -0.18
C LEU A 211 14.50 10.77 -0.92
N ALA A 212 15.05 10.76 -2.14
CA ALA A 212 15.20 11.97 -2.96
C ALA A 212 13.85 12.63 -3.28
N HIS A 213 12.87 11.82 -3.70
CA HIS A 213 11.50 12.29 -3.95
C HIS A 213 10.87 12.91 -2.69
N GLU A 214 11.05 12.27 -1.53
CA GLU A 214 10.51 12.81 -0.29
C GLU A 214 11.16 14.14 0.10
N LEU A 215 12.48 14.26 -0.01
CA LEU A 215 13.19 15.51 0.28
C LEU A 215 12.67 16.67 -0.59
N ILE A 216 12.47 16.40 -1.89
CA ILE A 216 11.89 17.38 -2.83
C ILE A 216 10.45 17.72 -2.45
N ARG A 217 9.63 16.72 -2.08
CA ARG A 217 8.25 16.93 -1.59
C ARG A 217 8.21 17.83 -0.35
N LEU A 218 9.22 17.73 0.52
CA LEU A 218 9.40 18.56 1.71
C LEU A 218 10.02 19.95 1.41
N GLY A 219 10.16 20.31 0.14
CA GLY A 219 10.70 21.60 -0.29
C GLY A 219 12.20 21.76 -0.04
N VAL A 220 12.97 20.66 -0.05
CA VAL A 220 14.43 20.70 -0.02
C VAL A 220 14.97 20.81 -1.43
N GLU A 221 15.96 21.68 -1.65
CA GLU A 221 16.72 21.68 -2.89
C GLU A 221 17.67 20.47 -2.90
N VAL A 222 17.41 19.53 -3.82
CA VAL A 222 18.14 18.26 -3.92
C VAL A 222 18.99 18.25 -5.19
N GLY A 223 20.29 18.06 -5.01
CA GLY A 223 21.22 17.67 -6.05
C GLY A 223 21.32 16.14 -6.12
N VAL A 224 21.37 15.56 -7.30
CA VAL A 224 21.50 14.11 -7.51
C VAL A 224 22.67 13.80 -8.44
N HIS A 225 23.43 12.76 -8.11
CA HIS A 225 24.42 12.17 -9.00
C HIS A 225 24.29 10.65 -9.01
N ASP A 226 24.40 10.02 -10.18
CA ASP A 226 24.53 8.57 -10.36
C ASP A 226 25.34 8.30 -11.64
N PRO A 227 26.48 7.58 -11.57
CA PRO A 227 27.37 7.42 -12.72
C PRO A 227 26.78 6.61 -13.88
N TYR A 228 25.64 5.94 -13.68
CA TYR A 228 24.99 5.12 -14.69
C TYR A 228 23.85 5.83 -15.44
N TYR A 229 23.57 7.09 -15.11
CA TYR A 229 22.55 7.91 -15.77
C TYR A 229 23.15 9.20 -16.30
N LYS A 230 22.54 9.72 -17.37
CA LYS A 230 22.85 11.06 -17.85
C LYS A 230 22.21 12.10 -16.94
N GLU A 231 22.76 13.32 -16.94
CA GLU A 231 22.26 14.43 -16.13
C GLU A 231 20.78 14.73 -16.41
N GLU A 232 20.35 14.72 -17.68
CA GLU A 232 18.96 14.98 -18.03
C GLU A 232 18.01 13.88 -17.53
N GLU A 233 18.48 12.63 -17.55
CA GLU A 233 17.71 11.50 -17.02
C GLU A 233 17.53 11.62 -15.51
N LEU A 234 18.58 12.02 -14.78
CA LEU A 234 18.51 12.24 -13.34
C LEU A 234 17.50 13.32 -12.98
N CYS A 235 17.52 14.45 -13.69
CA CYS A 235 16.55 15.53 -13.49
C CYS A 235 15.11 15.05 -13.72
N VAL A 236 14.86 14.27 -14.79
CA VAL A 236 13.52 13.74 -15.10
C VAL A 236 13.06 12.69 -14.08
N ILE A 237 13.93 11.76 -13.70
CA ILE A 237 13.59 10.64 -12.79
C ILE A 237 13.33 11.16 -11.38
N THR A 238 14.12 12.13 -10.92
CA THR A 238 14.11 12.57 -9.52
C THR A 238 13.33 13.85 -9.30
N GLY A 239 13.23 14.74 -10.29
CA GLY A 239 12.77 16.12 -10.11
C GLY A 239 13.81 17.04 -9.44
N GLY A 240 15.00 16.51 -9.09
CA GLY A 240 16.12 17.27 -8.56
C GLY A 240 17.03 17.83 -9.65
N THR A 241 18.17 18.38 -9.23
CA THR A 241 19.19 18.91 -10.16
C THR A 241 20.38 17.95 -10.24
N ALA A 242 20.87 17.66 -11.45
CA ALA A 242 22.12 16.92 -11.60
C ALA A 242 23.32 17.78 -11.16
N PHE A 243 24.38 17.15 -10.63
CA PHE A 243 25.64 17.85 -10.30
C PHE A 243 26.87 17.00 -10.62
N GLY A 244 28.03 17.64 -10.76
CA GLY A 244 29.30 16.97 -11.03
C GLY A 244 29.93 16.41 -9.76
N PHE A 245 30.11 15.08 -9.69
CA PHE A 245 30.81 14.43 -8.59
C PHE A 245 32.30 14.17 -8.94
N PRO A 246 33.25 14.37 -8.00
CA PRO A 246 33.08 14.89 -6.64
C PRO A 246 33.14 16.42 -6.54
N ASP A 247 33.44 17.13 -7.63
CA ASP A 247 33.82 18.55 -7.62
C ASP A 247 32.79 19.50 -6.99
N ASP A 248 31.50 19.19 -7.13
CA ASP A 248 30.42 20.04 -6.64
C ASP A 248 29.95 19.73 -5.22
N LEU A 249 30.54 18.74 -4.53
CA LEU A 249 30.09 18.33 -3.19
C LEU A 249 30.07 19.47 -2.17
N GLY A 250 31.02 20.41 -2.25
CA GLY A 250 31.08 21.58 -1.36
C GLY A 250 29.90 22.56 -1.50
N ARG A 251 29.02 22.37 -2.49
CA ARG A 251 27.82 23.20 -2.68
C ARG A 251 26.66 22.82 -1.75
N PHE A 252 26.73 21.67 -1.09
CA PHE A 252 25.64 21.08 -0.32
C PHE A 252 25.98 21.06 1.17
N GLN A 253 25.01 21.31 2.05
CA GLN A 253 25.21 21.25 3.50
C GLN A 253 25.07 19.83 4.03
N PHE A 254 24.32 19.00 3.31
CA PHE A 254 24.08 17.61 3.68
C PHE A 254 24.38 16.70 2.49
N VAL A 255 25.14 15.63 2.72
CA VAL A 255 25.49 14.63 1.70
C VAL A 255 24.96 13.28 2.15
N TYR A 256 24.04 12.73 1.36
CA TYR A 256 23.52 11.38 1.51
C TYR A 256 24.23 10.44 0.54
N VAL A 257 24.88 9.41 1.07
CA VAL A 257 25.55 8.36 0.29
C VAL A 257 24.62 7.14 0.23
N GLY A 258 23.96 6.93 -0.91
CA GLY A 258 22.94 5.91 -1.09
C GLY A 258 23.50 4.58 -1.59
N ALA A 259 23.80 4.53 -2.89
CA ALA A 259 24.25 3.32 -3.57
C ALA A 259 25.77 3.17 -3.55
N ASN A 260 26.26 1.95 -3.34
CA ASN A 260 27.69 1.63 -3.25
C ASN A 260 28.37 1.47 -4.62
N HIS A 261 28.23 2.45 -5.50
CA HIS A 261 28.94 2.44 -6.80
C HIS A 261 30.46 2.47 -6.60
N GLU A 262 31.20 1.76 -7.44
CA GLU A 262 32.67 1.78 -7.45
C GLU A 262 33.22 3.21 -7.64
N ALA A 263 32.49 4.05 -8.39
CA ALA A 263 32.82 5.45 -8.58
C ALA A 263 32.88 6.26 -7.25
N TYR A 264 32.11 5.86 -6.23
CA TYR A 264 32.08 6.52 -4.93
C TYR A 264 33.08 5.94 -3.94
N THR A 265 33.64 4.76 -4.23
CA THR A 265 34.63 4.09 -3.37
C THR A 265 36.06 4.23 -3.90
N LYS A 266 36.24 4.55 -5.19
CA LYS A 266 37.55 4.82 -5.78
C LYS A 266 38.15 6.09 -5.17
N LYS A 267 39.27 5.90 -4.44
CA LYS A 267 40.05 6.96 -3.79
C LYS A 267 39.20 7.81 -2.81
N PRO A 268 38.74 7.21 -1.70
CA PRO A 268 37.92 7.91 -0.71
C PRO A 268 38.62 9.18 -0.21
N SER A 269 39.93 9.13 0.01
CA SER A 269 40.72 10.27 0.48
C SER A 269 40.74 11.46 -0.48
N SER A 270 40.52 11.25 -1.79
CA SER A 270 40.36 12.38 -2.72
C SER A 270 39.00 13.06 -2.60
N ILE A 271 37.97 12.36 -2.12
CA ILE A 271 36.63 12.94 -1.90
C ILE A 271 36.68 13.98 -0.77
N LEU A 272 37.48 13.75 0.27
CA LEU A 272 37.67 14.68 1.39
C LEU A 272 38.08 16.08 0.94
N ALA A 273 38.83 16.21 -0.16
CA ALA A 273 39.28 17.50 -0.68
C ALA A 273 38.14 18.38 -1.24
N HIS A 274 36.98 17.77 -1.52
CA HIS A 274 35.79 18.45 -2.04
C HIS A 274 34.71 18.68 -0.99
N LEU A 275 34.94 18.21 0.24
CA LEU A 275 34.07 18.45 1.39
C LEU A 275 34.51 19.70 2.15
N ILE A 276 33.57 20.35 2.82
CA ILE A 276 33.79 21.61 3.54
C ILE A 276 33.39 21.48 5.02
N PRO A 277 34.05 22.23 5.93
CA PRO A 277 33.68 22.24 7.35
C PRO A 277 32.21 22.60 7.56
N GLY A 278 31.55 21.93 8.50
CA GLY A 278 30.13 22.12 8.83
C GLY A 278 29.16 21.25 8.03
N GLN A 279 29.63 20.48 7.03
CA GLN A 279 28.80 19.51 6.33
C GLN A 279 28.36 18.35 7.24
N VAL A 280 27.22 17.76 6.89
CA VAL A 280 26.71 16.52 7.48
C VAL A 280 26.68 15.42 6.42
N ILE A 281 27.24 14.26 6.74
CA ILE A 281 27.25 13.08 5.87
C ILE A 281 26.43 11.98 6.52
N LEU A 282 25.44 11.48 5.79
CA LEU A 282 24.72 10.25 6.11
C LEU A 282 25.05 9.17 5.08
N ASP A 283 25.76 8.14 5.52
CA ASP A 283 26.14 7.01 4.69
C ASP A 283 25.24 5.80 4.93
N ASN A 284 24.49 5.39 3.90
CA ASN A 284 23.53 4.30 4.00
C ASN A 284 24.20 2.94 4.24
N GLN A 285 25.35 2.68 3.60
CA GLN A 285 25.98 1.35 3.60
C GLN A 285 27.31 1.34 4.36
N GLY A 286 27.82 2.52 4.75
CA GLY A 286 29.13 2.67 5.38
C GLY A 286 30.28 2.57 4.39
N ILE A 287 30.10 2.93 3.12
CA ILE A 287 31.16 2.89 2.12
C ILE A 287 32.26 3.95 2.35
N TRP A 288 31.95 5.00 3.10
CA TRP A 288 32.85 6.06 3.53
C TRP A 288 33.18 5.95 5.04
N GLU A 289 32.92 4.80 5.68
CA GLU A 289 33.22 4.59 7.11
C GLU A 289 34.72 4.78 7.41
N ALA A 290 35.59 4.45 6.46
CA ALA A 290 37.04 4.68 6.56
C ALA A 290 37.45 6.16 6.53
N LEU A 291 36.58 7.07 6.07
CA LEU A 291 36.82 8.52 6.04
C LEU A 291 36.35 9.25 7.30
N ALA A 292 35.66 8.55 8.21
CA ALA A 292 34.93 9.18 9.29
C ALA A 292 35.82 10.04 10.21
N ASP A 293 37.01 9.55 10.56
CA ASP A 293 37.92 10.26 11.48
C ASP A 293 38.55 11.49 10.81
N ASP A 294 38.98 11.35 9.55
CA ASP A 294 39.50 12.48 8.77
C ASP A 294 38.42 13.54 8.55
N ALA A 295 37.19 13.14 8.21
CA ALA A 295 36.06 14.04 8.05
C ALA A 295 35.77 14.83 9.35
N ARG A 296 35.75 14.15 10.51
CA ARG A 296 35.58 14.81 11.82
C ARG A 296 36.70 15.79 12.12
N SER A 297 37.95 15.48 11.76
CA SER A 297 39.10 16.37 11.93
C SER A 297 38.98 17.67 11.11
N LEU A 298 38.23 17.62 9.99
CA LEU A 298 37.91 18.75 9.14
C LEU A 298 36.62 19.49 9.55
N GLY A 299 36.00 19.11 10.68
CA GLY A 299 34.75 19.70 11.15
C GLY A 299 33.50 19.23 10.40
N ILE A 300 33.55 18.05 9.77
CA ILE A 300 32.41 17.43 9.09
C ILE A 300 31.77 16.40 10.03
N SER A 301 30.44 16.44 10.16
CA SER A 301 29.70 15.41 10.88
C SER A 301 29.50 14.19 9.99
N TYR A 302 29.93 13.02 10.45
CA TYR A 302 29.75 11.75 9.72
C TYR A 302 28.92 10.77 10.55
N SER A 303 27.90 10.20 9.91
CA SER A 303 27.09 9.11 10.46
C SER A 303 26.85 8.05 9.40
N ARG A 304 26.89 6.77 9.80
CA ARG A 304 26.35 5.68 8.99
C ARG A 304 24.96 5.29 9.48
N VAL A 305 24.12 4.75 8.61
CA VAL A 305 22.86 4.14 9.05
C VAL A 305 23.17 2.99 10.02
N GLY A 306 22.50 3.04 11.19
CA GLY A 306 22.74 2.12 12.30
C GLY A 306 24.00 2.39 13.13
N GLY A 307 24.74 3.46 12.86
CA GLY A 307 25.78 3.97 13.74
C GLY A 307 25.20 4.82 14.87
N PRO A 308 26.00 5.18 15.89
CA PRO A 308 25.53 6.06 16.96
C PRO A 308 25.05 7.40 16.40
N ASN A 309 23.92 7.88 16.90
CA ASN A 309 23.33 9.20 16.62
C ASN A 309 22.96 9.45 15.15
N TRP A 310 22.83 8.42 14.31
CA TRP A 310 22.60 8.57 12.87
C TRP A 310 21.26 9.24 12.48
N ILE A 311 20.28 9.23 13.39
CA ILE A 311 18.93 9.84 13.22
C ILE A 311 18.49 10.69 14.41
N THR A 312 19.34 10.92 15.40
CA THR A 312 18.94 11.70 16.58
C THR A 312 18.93 13.19 16.22
N THR A 313 17.74 13.75 16.13
CA THR A 313 17.51 15.16 16.40
C THR A 313 17.39 15.26 17.92
N GLU A 314 18.31 15.91 18.63
CA GLU A 314 18.17 16.13 20.07
C GLU A 314 16.83 16.83 20.38
N LEU A 315 15.84 16.04 20.82
CA LEU A 315 14.64 16.43 21.58
C LEU A 315 14.17 15.16 22.32
N GLU A 316 14.96 14.70 23.30
CA GLU A 316 14.44 13.88 24.39
C GLU A 316 13.73 14.81 25.37
N GLY A 317 12.43 14.99 25.15
CA GLY A 317 11.54 15.65 26.07
C GLY A 317 10.16 15.05 25.88
N GLU A 318 9.66 14.39 26.91
CA GLU A 318 8.36 13.69 27.00
C GLU A 318 8.36 12.23 26.51
N GLU A 319 8.82 11.33 27.37
CA GLU A 319 8.06 10.12 27.76
C GLU A 319 8.74 9.45 28.97
N ASN A 320 8.69 10.12 30.12
CA ASN A 320 8.90 9.48 31.42
C ASN A 320 7.54 9.29 32.08
N GLY A 321 6.93 8.12 31.84
CA GLY A 321 5.71 7.68 32.49
C GLY A 321 5.77 6.18 32.75
N GLN A 322 6.48 5.78 33.81
CA GLN A 322 6.37 4.45 34.38
C GLN A 322 4.90 4.18 34.76
N GLY A 323 4.28 3.21 34.09
CA GLY A 323 2.94 2.71 34.39
C GLY A 323 2.94 1.19 34.40
N SER A 324 2.57 0.62 35.53
CA SER A 324 2.60 -0.80 35.86
C SER A 324 1.75 -1.69 34.93
N ILE A 325 2.23 -2.91 34.74
CA ILE A 325 1.48 -4.02 34.16
C ILE A 325 0.35 -4.38 35.14
N SER A 326 -0.88 -4.06 34.79
CA SER A 326 -2.06 -4.73 35.33
C SER A 326 -3.07 -4.93 34.21
N GLY A 327 -3.42 -6.19 33.97
CA GLY A 327 -4.29 -6.59 32.88
C GLY A 327 -5.70 -6.01 33.03
N LYS A 328 -6.10 -5.26 32.00
CA LYS A 328 -7.47 -5.05 31.51
C LYS A 328 -7.33 -4.58 30.05
N ASP A 329 -8.10 -5.19 29.15
CA ASP A 329 -8.06 -4.97 27.69
C ASP A 329 -7.94 -3.48 27.30
N PRO A 330 -6.90 -3.08 26.56
CA PRO A 330 -6.74 -1.72 26.10
C PRO A 330 -6.87 -1.65 24.57
N GLU A 331 -8.06 -1.45 24.03
CA GLU A 331 -8.18 -0.99 22.63
C GLU A 331 -9.57 -0.40 22.37
N GLN A 332 -9.79 0.88 22.68
CA GLN A 332 -10.86 1.64 22.01
C GLN A 332 -10.84 3.17 22.16
N SER A 333 -9.96 3.78 22.99
CA SER A 333 -9.96 5.24 23.17
C SER A 333 -8.82 6.01 22.49
N GLN A 334 -7.74 5.36 22.06
CA GLN A 334 -6.53 6.07 21.60
C GLN A 334 -6.55 6.54 20.14
N ASN A 335 -7.59 6.21 19.36
CA ASN A 335 -7.62 6.47 17.92
C ASN A 335 -8.70 7.47 17.48
N THR A 336 -9.56 7.97 18.35
CA THR A 336 -10.65 8.89 17.96
C THR A 336 -10.17 10.33 17.87
N VAL A 337 -10.31 10.95 16.69
CA VAL A 337 -9.95 12.34 16.42
C VAL A 337 -11.12 13.27 16.66
N TYR A 338 -12.34 12.79 16.37
CA TYR A 338 -13.57 13.55 16.55
C TYR A 338 -14.76 12.60 16.71
N GLU A 339 -15.73 12.95 17.54
CA GLU A 339 -16.95 12.17 17.73
C GLU A 339 -18.15 13.08 17.99
N ASN A 340 -19.29 12.72 17.40
CA ASN A 340 -20.59 13.28 17.71
C ASN A 340 -21.65 12.18 17.63
N LYS A 341 -22.93 12.53 17.82
CA LYS A 341 -24.03 11.56 17.83
C LYS A 341 -24.28 10.85 16.48
N TRP A 342 -23.73 11.33 15.38
CA TRP A 342 -23.96 10.79 14.04
C TRP A 342 -22.79 9.95 13.52
N PHE A 343 -21.56 10.31 13.91
CA PHE A 343 -20.36 9.64 13.43
C PHE A 343 -19.17 9.88 14.35
N ARG A 344 -18.17 9.04 14.19
CA ARG A 344 -16.86 9.12 14.81
C ARG A 344 -15.79 9.04 13.74
N ILE A 345 -14.78 9.90 13.83
CA ILE A 345 -13.58 9.85 12.98
C ILE A 345 -12.46 9.27 13.82
N ARG A 346 -11.84 8.21 13.33
CA ARG A 346 -10.68 7.60 13.95
C ARG A 346 -9.49 7.60 13.00
N THR A 347 -8.29 7.75 13.55
CA THR A 347 -7.04 7.57 12.84
C THR A 347 -6.75 6.08 12.71
N VAL A 348 -6.40 5.65 11.50
CA VAL A 348 -5.95 4.31 11.21
C VAL A 348 -4.57 4.37 10.58
N THR A 349 -3.67 3.60 11.15
CA THR A 349 -2.34 3.40 10.60
C THR A 349 -2.38 2.05 9.88
N ASP A 350 -2.90 2.03 8.64
CA ASP A 350 -2.80 0.84 7.76
C ASP A 350 -1.48 0.92 7.04
N THR A 351 -0.62 0.06 7.50
CA THR A 351 0.79 0.13 7.21
C THR A 351 1.20 -0.81 6.09
N ILE A 352 0.24 -1.58 5.55
CA ILE A 352 0.46 -2.47 4.42
C ILE A 352 0.45 -1.68 3.11
N PHE A 353 -0.43 -0.67 2.99
CA PHE A 353 -0.66 0.08 1.75
C PHE A 353 -0.26 1.56 1.81
N SER A 354 -0.20 2.18 2.99
CA SER A 354 0.18 3.59 3.15
C SER A 354 1.07 3.82 4.38
N PRO A 355 2.17 4.59 4.26
CA PRO A 355 2.97 4.99 5.41
C PRO A 355 2.30 6.08 6.25
N ASP A 356 1.38 6.85 5.66
CA ASP A 356 0.70 7.95 6.31
C ASP A 356 -0.58 7.46 7.03
N PRO A 357 -0.81 7.89 8.28
CA PRO A 357 -2.08 7.63 8.95
C PRO A 357 -3.21 8.26 8.14
N TYR A 358 -4.27 7.49 7.91
CA TYR A 358 -5.48 7.97 7.24
C TYR A 358 -6.65 7.93 8.21
N PHE A 359 -7.69 8.70 7.90
CA PHE A 359 -8.87 8.76 8.73
C PHE A 359 -9.92 7.77 8.23
N VAL A 360 -10.55 7.07 9.17
CA VAL A 360 -11.73 6.25 8.93
C VAL A 360 -12.92 6.89 9.63
N LEU A 361 -14.00 7.04 8.88
CA LEU A 361 -15.30 7.48 9.36
C LEU A 361 -16.11 6.27 9.81
N ASP A 362 -16.29 6.11 11.11
CA ASP A 362 -17.23 5.18 11.69
C ASP A 362 -18.60 5.87 11.79
N ARG A 363 -19.62 5.29 11.17
CA ARG A 363 -21.02 5.71 11.30
C ARG A 363 -21.93 4.49 11.23
N PRO A 364 -23.15 4.54 11.78
CA PRO A 364 -24.08 3.44 11.70
C PRO A 364 -24.35 3.02 10.25
N ASP A 365 -24.56 1.73 10.03
CA ASP A 365 -25.06 1.21 8.76
C ASP A 365 -26.38 1.91 8.41
N SER A 366 -26.72 1.94 7.12
CA SER A 366 -27.89 2.63 6.60
C SER A 366 -28.79 1.70 5.84
N THR A 367 -30.04 2.11 5.66
CA THR A 367 -31.03 1.39 4.90
C THR A 367 -31.65 2.30 3.85
N ILE A 368 -31.97 1.74 2.69
CA ILE A 368 -32.68 2.39 1.60
C ILE A 368 -33.85 1.48 1.26
N ILE A 369 -35.03 2.04 1.07
CA ILE A 369 -36.21 1.26 0.68
C ILE A 369 -36.79 1.86 -0.60
N ILE A 370 -36.95 1.02 -1.62
CA ILE A 370 -37.50 1.40 -2.92
C ILE A 370 -39.00 1.06 -2.91
N PRO A 371 -39.90 2.05 -2.85
CA PRO A 371 -41.33 1.81 -2.97
C PRO A 371 -41.65 1.62 -4.45
N VAL A 372 -42.09 0.42 -4.83
CA VAL A 372 -42.34 0.05 -6.22
C VAL A 372 -43.67 -0.69 -6.37
N SER A 373 -44.45 -0.35 -7.40
CA SER A 373 -45.67 -1.08 -7.72
C SER A 373 -45.48 -2.17 -8.77
N THR A 374 -46.49 -3.02 -8.91
CA THR A 374 -46.56 -4.05 -9.97
C THR A 374 -46.53 -3.45 -11.37
N SER A 375 -46.92 -2.18 -11.53
CA SER A 375 -46.82 -1.40 -12.77
C SER A 375 -45.46 -0.71 -12.95
N TYR A 376 -44.46 -1.03 -12.12
CA TYR A 376 -43.12 -0.43 -12.11
C TYR A 376 -43.12 1.09 -12.00
N ARG A 377 -44.01 1.61 -11.16
CA ARG A 377 -43.99 3.00 -10.70
C ARG A 377 -43.26 3.09 -9.37
N PHE A 378 -42.54 4.17 -9.16
CA PHE A 378 -41.69 4.40 -7.99
C PHE A 378 -42.11 5.67 -7.28
N LEU A 379 -42.12 5.68 -5.95
CA LEU A 379 -42.24 6.91 -5.17
C LEU A 379 -40.85 7.47 -4.88
N LEU A 380 -40.63 8.73 -5.27
CA LEU A 380 -39.45 9.52 -4.90
C LEU A 380 -39.86 10.68 -4.00
N GLN A 381 -38.94 11.08 -3.12
CA GLN A 381 -39.07 12.26 -2.29
C GLN A 381 -38.03 13.32 -2.68
N LYS A 382 -38.42 14.60 -2.67
CA LYS A 382 -37.53 15.71 -3.00
C LYS A 382 -36.83 16.18 -1.73
N GLN A 383 -35.58 15.79 -1.57
CA GLN A 383 -34.79 16.06 -0.37
C GLN A 383 -33.89 17.28 -0.57
N TYR A 384 -33.95 18.24 0.35
CA TYR A 384 -33.00 19.35 0.39
C TYR A 384 -31.72 18.93 1.12
N ARG A 385 -30.59 18.97 0.41
CA ARG A 385 -29.27 18.64 0.95
C ARG A 385 -28.53 19.95 1.29
N PRO A 386 -28.48 20.38 2.56
CA PRO A 386 -27.98 21.71 2.94
C PRO A 386 -26.49 21.90 2.60
N HIS A 387 -25.69 20.83 2.66
CA HIS A 387 -24.23 20.89 2.41
C HIS A 387 -23.85 21.19 0.96
N VAL A 388 -24.76 20.95 0.02
CA VAL A 388 -24.60 21.29 -1.40
C VAL A 388 -25.61 22.35 -1.85
N ALA A 389 -26.44 22.85 -0.93
CA ALA A 389 -27.52 23.81 -1.17
C ALA A 389 -28.40 23.47 -2.39
N ARG A 390 -28.66 22.18 -2.61
CA ARG A 390 -29.42 21.65 -3.75
C ARG A 390 -30.48 20.66 -3.29
N GLN A 391 -31.44 20.40 -4.15
CA GLN A 391 -32.50 19.42 -3.94
C GLN A 391 -32.29 18.25 -4.89
N SER A 392 -32.42 17.02 -4.39
CA SER A 392 -32.40 15.80 -5.21
C SER A 392 -33.70 15.06 -5.03
N TRP A 393 -34.17 14.38 -6.09
CA TRP A 393 -35.12 13.30 -5.91
C TRP A 393 -34.39 12.06 -5.38
N GLU A 394 -34.94 11.44 -4.35
CA GLU A 394 -34.29 10.36 -3.59
C GLU A 394 -35.31 9.29 -3.18
N PHE A 395 -34.82 8.09 -2.89
CA PHE A 395 -35.62 7.08 -2.17
C PHE A 395 -35.58 7.33 -0.67
N PRO A 396 -36.60 6.86 0.07
CA PRO A 396 -36.57 6.91 1.52
C PRO A 396 -35.37 6.15 2.10
N MET A 397 -34.65 6.78 3.03
CA MET A 397 -33.43 6.21 3.60
C MET A 397 -33.06 6.82 4.95
N GLY A 398 -32.37 6.03 5.76
CA GLY A 398 -31.79 6.55 6.98
C GLY A 398 -30.83 5.60 7.67
N SER A 399 -30.42 5.97 8.88
CA SER A 399 -29.45 5.20 9.66
C SER A 399 -30.16 4.09 10.43
N ILE A 400 -29.48 2.98 10.63
CA ILE A 400 -29.97 1.86 11.44
C ILE A 400 -29.62 2.16 12.89
N ASP A 401 -30.64 2.23 13.74
CA ASP A 401 -30.46 2.54 15.15
C ASP A 401 -29.94 1.33 15.94
N ALA A 402 -29.35 1.60 17.11
CA ALA A 402 -28.81 0.54 17.96
C ALA A 402 -29.91 -0.44 18.40
N GLY A 403 -29.75 -1.72 18.04
CA GLY A 403 -30.72 -2.78 18.35
C GLY A 403 -31.78 -3.00 17.27
N GLU A 404 -31.76 -2.21 16.19
CA GLU A 404 -32.67 -2.33 15.04
C GLU A 404 -32.03 -3.21 13.95
N THR A 405 -32.83 -4.08 13.32
CA THR A 405 -32.38 -4.80 12.11
C THR A 405 -32.48 -3.90 10.88
N PRO A 406 -31.67 -4.13 9.81
CA PRO A 406 -31.77 -3.33 8.58
C PRO A 406 -33.18 -3.28 7.97
N LYS A 407 -33.95 -4.37 8.13
CA LYS A 407 -35.33 -4.45 7.66
C LYS A 407 -36.25 -3.57 8.50
N GLU A 408 -36.17 -3.64 9.82
CA GLU A 408 -36.97 -2.80 10.73
C GLU A 408 -36.72 -1.32 10.47
N ALA A 409 -35.45 -0.94 10.31
CA ALA A 409 -35.06 0.42 9.92
C ALA A 409 -35.71 0.82 8.59
N ALA A 410 -35.71 -0.08 7.59
CA ALA A 410 -36.31 0.21 6.28
C ALA A 410 -37.82 0.49 6.39
N HIS A 411 -38.53 -0.26 7.24
CA HIS A 411 -39.96 -0.02 7.51
C HIS A 411 -40.20 1.29 8.26
N ARG A 412 -39.35 1.59 9.25
CA ARG A 412 -39.43 2.83 10.02
C ARG A 412 -39.22 4.04 9.10
N GLU A 413 -38.14 4.07 8.32
CA GLU A 413 -37.85 5.16 7.39
C GLU A 413 -38.96 5.32 6.33
N LEU A 414 -39.49 4.22 5.78
CA LEU A 414 -40.63 4.29 4.86
C LEU A 414 -41.84 4.99 5.49
N LEU A 415 -42.16 4.65 6.74
CA LEU A 415 -43.29 5.21 7.46
C LEU A 415 -43.04 6.66 7.88
N GLU A 416 -41.87 6.97 8.42
CA GLU A 416 -41.50 8.30 8.93
C GLU A 416 -41.39 9.32 7.79
N GLU A 417 -40.78 8.93 6.67
CA GLU A 417 -40.51 9.85 5.57
C GLU A 417 -41.71 9.97 4.62
N THR A 418 -42.42 8.87 4.31
CA THR A 418 -43.48 8.86 3.28
C THR A 418 -44.91 8.68 3.82
N GLY A 419 -45.04 8.20 5.06
CA GLY A 419 -46.31 7.77 5.63
C GLY A 419 -46.81 6.39 5.15
N LEU A 420 -46.03 5.69 4.32
CA LEU A 420 -46.39 4.35 3.84
C LEU A 420 -45.97 3.27 4.84
N SER A 421 -46.77 2.20 4.90
CA SER A 421 -46.40 0.97 5.59
C SER A 421 -46.59 -0.19 4.61
N CYS A 422 -45.67 -1.14 4.60
CA CYS A 422 -45.70 -2.26 3.67
C CYS A 422 -45.29 -3.53 4.38
N SER A 423 -46.12 -4.57 4.40
CA SER A 423 -45.70 -5.87 4.95
C SER A 423 -44.84 -6.68 3.96
N ASN A 424 -45.03 -6.43 2.66
CA ASN A 424 -44.36 -7.14 1.58
C ASN A 424 -43.04 -6.45 1.17
N THR A 425 -41.99 -6.72 1.94
CA THR A 425 -40.64 -6.21 1.68
C THR A 425 -39.65 -7.34 1.45
N GLN A 426 -38.78 -7.17 0.44
CA GLN A 426 -37.72 -8.10 0.10
C GLN A 426 -36.34 -7.42 0.12
N PRO A 427 -35.29 -8.08 0.67
CA PRO A 427 -33.94 -7.59 0.56
C PRO A 427 -33.49 -7.65 -0.91
N LEU A 428 -32.87 -6.58 -1.40
CA LEU A 428 -32.36 -6.51 -2.77
C LEU A 428 -30.84 -6.70 -2.80
N ALA A 429 -30.11 -5.89 -2.03
CA ALA A 429 -28.66 -5.87 -2.06
C ALA A 429 -28.08 -5.19 -0.80
N THR A 430 -26.78 -5.33 -0.62
CA THR A 430 -26.01 -4.55 0.35
C THR A 430 -24.74 -4.06 -0.33
N PHE A 431 -24.40 -2.78 -0.16
CA PHE A 431 -23.19 -2.20 -0.73
C PHE A 431 -22.47 -1.30 0.28
N TYR A 432 -21.24 -0.92 -0.07
CA TYR A 432 -20.42 0.00 0.71
C TYR A 432 -20.37 1.34 -0.03
N PRO A 433 -20.96 2.44 0.49
CA PRO A 433 -21.03 3.70 -0.24
C PRO A 433 -19.66 4.36 -0.49
N ILE A 434 -18.76 4.26 0.49
CA ILE A 434 -17.45 4.93 0.49
C ILE A 434 -16.37 4.03 1.12
N PRO A 435 -16.05 2.86 0.55
CA PRO A 435 -15.20 1.85 1.18
C PRO A 435 -13.76 2.32 1.44
N GLY A 436 -13.30 3.39 0.77
CA GLY A 436 -12.01 4.02 1.04
C GLY A 436 -12.00 4.96 2.26
N LEU A 437 -13.16 5.25 2.86
CA LEU A 437 -13.30 6.19 3.99
C LEU A 437 -14.11 5.62 5.15
N ALA A 438 -15.10 4.76 4.91
CA ALA A 438 -15.96 4.18 5.95
C ALA A 438 -16.22 2.69 5.72
N SER A 439 -16.36 1.92 6.80
CA SER A 439 -16.84 0.53 6.77
C SER A 439 -18.37 0.43 6.76
N GLN A 440 -19.07 1.56 6.60
CA GLN A 440 -20.53 1.65 6.58
C GLN A 440 -21.12 0.81 5.44
N ARG A 441 -22.11 -0.02 5.77
CA ARG A 441 -22.96 -0.73 4.81
C ARG A 441 -24.25 0.04 4.57
N ALA A 442 -24.75 -0.04 3.34
CA ALA A 442 -26.07 0.41 2.95
C ALA A 442 -26.88 -0.80 2.46
N HIS A 443 -27.97 -1.10 3.15
CA HIS A 443 -28.87 -2.20 2.84
C HIS A 443 -30.04 -1.70 2.00
N ILE A 444 -30.35 -2.36 0.90
CA ILE A 444 -31.43 -1.96 0.01
C ILE A 444 -32.56 -2.97 0.09
N PHE A 445 -33.78 -2.47 0.26
CA PHE A 445 -35.02 -3.25 0.27
C PHE A 445 -35.96 -2.78 -0.84
N LEU A 446 -36.75 -3.69 -1.38
CA LEU A 446 -37.90 -3.36 -2.22
C LEU A 446 -39.15 -3.47 -1.36
N ALA A 447 -39.99 -2.43 -1.37
CA ALA A 447 -41.32 -2.45 -0.82
C ALA A 447 -42.33 -2.52 -1.97
N HIS A 448 -43.13 -3.58 -2.00
CA HIS A 448 -44.19 -3.73 -2.99
C HIS A 448 -45.42 -2.95 -2.54
N ILE A 449 -45.69 -1.84 -3.20
CA ILE A 449 -46.77 -0.91 -2.88
C ILE A 449 -47.81 -0.95 -4.00
N THR A 450 -49.09 -0.92 -3.66
CA THR A 450 -50.14 -0.85 -4.69
C THR A 450 -50.11 0.50 -5.41
N ASP A 451 -50.64 0.55 -6.63
CA ASP A 451 -50.70 1.79 -7.39
C ASP A 451 -51.55 2.85 -6.67
N GLU A 452 -52.61 2.43 -5.97
CA GLU A 452 -53.47 3.29 -5.16
C GLU A 452 -52.76 3.86 -3.93
N GLU A 453 -51.90 3.07 -3.28
CA GLU A 453 -51.10 3.52 -2.13
C GLU A 453 -50.00 4.50 -2.53
N LEU A 454 -49.36 4.30 -3.70
CA LEU A 454 -48.37 5.25 -4.24
C LEU A 454 -49.02 6.60 -4.60
N ASP A 455 -50.24 6.58 -5.13
CA ASP A 455 -50.96 7.79 -5.51
C ASP A 455 -51.66 8.49 -4.32
N ALA A 456 -51.56 7.92 -3.12
CA ALA A 456 -52.10 8.51 -1.90
C ALA A 456 -51.43 9.86 -1.57
N LYS A 457 -52.11 10.66 -0.74
CA LYS A 457 -51.57 11.97 -0.35
C LYS A 457 -50.45 11.80 0.67
N HIS A 458 -49.22 12.08 0.26
CA HIS A 458 -48.05 12.17 1.13
C HIS A 458 -47.90 13.57 1.73
N SER A 459 -47.35 13.65 2.94
CA SER A 459 -47.12 14.92 3.65
C SER A 459 -45.61 15.17 3.78
N PRO A 460 -45.08 16.30 3.25
CA PRO A 460 -43.66 16.60 3.35
C PRO A 460 -43.16 16.68 4.81
N ASN A 461 -42.05 16.03 5.11
CA ASN A 461 -41.35 16.17 6.38
C ASN A 461 -40.24 17.23 6.28
N LEU A 462 -40.62 18.50 6.48
CA LEU A 462 -39.70 19.64 6.38
C LEU A 462 -38.54 19.58 7.39
N ARG A 463 -38.69 18.84 8.51
CA ARG A 463 -37.62 18.72 9.52
C ARG A 463 -36.46 17.85 9.02
N GLU A 464 -36.76 16.87 8.18
CA GLU A 464 -35.76 16.02 7.52
C GLU A 464 -35.33 16.55 6.16
N GLY A 465 -35.91 17.68 5.72
CA GLY A 465 -35.58 18.30 4.44
C GLY A 465 -36.42 17.79 3.27
N ILE A 466 -37.47 17.01 3.51
CA ILE A 466 -38.37 16.49 2.48
C ILE A 466 -39.36 17.57 2.07
N LEU A 467 -39.35 17.95 0.79
CA LEU A 467 -40.11 19.10 0.27
C LEU A 467 -41.31 18.69 -0.58
N ALA A 468 -41.24 17.55 -1.26
CA ALA A 468 -42.27 17.09 -2.18
C ALA A 468 -42.14 15.58 -2.43
N PHE A 469 -43.19 14.98 -3.01
CA PHE A 469 -43.19 13.59 -3.48
C PHE A 469 -43.57 13.55 -4.95
N GLN A 470 -43.06 12.55 -5.65
CA GLN A 470 -43.45 12.29 -7.03
C GLN A 470 -43.46 10.79 -7.30
N VAL A 471 -44.58 10.31 -7.82
CA VAL A 471 -44.67 8.97 -8.41
C VAL A 471 -44.15 9.05 -9.84
N VAL A 472 -43.15 8.24 -10.17
CA VAL A 472 -42.47 8.26 -11.47
C VAL A 472 -42.47 6.89 -12.10
N THR A 473 -42.55 6.85 -13.43
CA THR A 473 -42.26 5.64 -14.20
C THR A 473 -40.75 5.48 -14.39
N ALA A 474 -40.29 4.29 -14.78
CA ALA A 474 -38.90 4.06 -15.16
C ALA A 474 -38.37 5.07 -16.21
N GLN A 475 -39.22 5.50 -17.16
CA GLN A 475 -38.84 6.49 -18.18
C GLN A 475 -38.60 7.89 -17.58
N ILE A 476 -39.46 8.33 -16.66
CA ILE A 476 -39.28 9.61 -15.97
C ILE A 476 -38.04 9.54 -15.08
N LEU A 477 -37.85 8.43 -14.38
CA LEU A 477 -36.71 8.20 -13.52
C LEU A 477 -35.37 8.32 -14.31
N ARG A 478 -35.27 7.72 -15.50
CA ARG A 478 -34.13 7.93 -16.42
C ARG A 478 -33.93 9.40 -16.77
N SER A 479 -35.02 10.12 -17.04
CA SER A 479 -34.96 11.53 -17.40
C SER A 479 -34.43 12.38 -16.24
N LEU A 480 -34.83 12.09 -15.00
CA LEU A 480 -34.36 12.77 -13.80
C LEU A 480 -32.88 12.50 -13.51
N ILE A 481 -32.39 11.28 -13.76
CA ILE A 481 -30.96 10.97 -13.68
C ILE A 481 -30.19 11.76 -14.75
N ALA A 482 -30.63 11.69 -16.01
CA ALA A 482 -29.97 12.35 -17.14
C ALA A 482 -29.92 13.87 -16.99
N SER A 483 -30.93 14.48 -16.37
CA SER A 483 -30.98 15.91 -16.08
C SER A 483 -30.28 16.32 -14.77
N ASN A 484 -29.66 15.36 -14.05
CA ASN A 484 -29.00 15.59 -12.75
C ASN A 484 -29.95 16.15 -11.66
N GLU A 485 -31.24 15.81 -11.75
CA GLU A 485 -32.26 16.04 -10.71
C GLU A 485 -32.23 14.92 -9.65
N ILE A 486 -31.65 13.77 -9.98
CA ILE A 486 -31.19 12.75 -9.03
C ILE A 486 -29.66 12.79 -9.04
N PHE A 487 -29.05 13.35 -7.99
CA PHE A 487 -27.59 13.36 -7.82
C PHE A 487 -27.14 12.60 -6.57
N ASP A 488 -28.08 12.14 -5.75
CA ASP A 488 -27.81 11.37 -4.54
C ASP A 488 -27.26 9.98 -4.86
N GLY A 489 -26.06 9.68 -4.34
CA GLY A 489 -25.35 8.45 -4.65
C GLY A 489 -26.04 7.17 -4.15
N PHE A 490 -26.77 7.24 -3.04
CA PHE A 490 -27.49 6.08 -2.47
C PHE A 490 -28.65 5.69 -3.38
N THR A 491 -29.42 6.68 -3.84
CA THR A 491 -30.51 6.50 -4.79
C THR A 491 -30.00 5.95 -6.13
N LEU A 492 -28.93 6.53 -6.68
CA LEU A 492 -28.32 6.05 -7.94
C LEU A 492 -27.81 4.60 -7.83
N ALA A 493 -27.15 4.25 -6.72
CA ALA A 493 -26.69 2.88 -6.46
C ALA A 493 -27.86 1.90 -6.33
N ALA A 494 -28.91 2.28 -5.59
CA ALA A 494 -30.11 1.47 -5.41
C ALA A 494 -30.79 1.15 -6.75
N LEU A 495 -30.90 2.14 -7.64
CA LEU A 495 -31.42 1.96 -9.00
C LEU A 495 -30.55 1.04 -9.85
N SER A 496 -29.23 1.23 -9.82
CA SER A 496 -28.31 0.37 -10.55
C SER A 496 -28.43 -1.09 -10.11
N LEU A 497 -28.55 -1.34 -8.80
CA LEU A 497 -28.68 -2.69 -8.25
C LEU A 497 -30.06 -3.29 -8.50
N PHE A 498 -31.12 -2.48 -8.48
CA PHE A 498 -32.47 -2.90 -8.86
C PHE A 498 -32.53 -3.38 -10.32
N ASN A 499 -31.90 -2.62 -11.22
CA ASN A 499 -31.85 -2.96 -12.63
C ASN A 499 -31.05 -4.25 -12.86
N ALA A 500 -29.89 -4.41 -12.20
CA ALA A 500 -29.10 -5.62 -12.30
C ALA A 500 -29.86 -6.86 -11.81
N ALA A 501 -30.53 -6.78 -10.65
CA ALA A 501 -31.31 -7.90 -10.09
C ALA A 501 -32.50 -8.30 -10.99
N SER A 502 -33.08 -7.33 -11.70
CA SER A 502 -34.24 -7.55 -12.59
C SER A 502 -33.89 -8.26 -13.91
N THR A 503 -32.60 -8.37 -14.26
CA THR A 503 -32.15 -9.08 -15.48
C THR A 503 -32.04 -10.61 -15.30
N GLY A 504 -32.14 -11.12 -14.07
CA GLY A 504 -31.99 -12.54 -13.74
C GLY A 504 -33.29 -13.34 -13.63
N THR A 505 -34.47 -12.72 -13.77
CA THR A 505 -35.77 -13.41 -13.72
C THR A 505 -36.33 -13.58 -15.13
N GLU A 506 -36.57 -14.83 -15.54
CA GLU A 506 -37.22 -15.18 -16.81
C GLU A 506 -38.67 -14.65 -16.85
N SER A 507 -38.83 -13.39 -17.21
CA SER A 507 -40.04 -12.85 -17.85
C SER A 507 -39.62 -11.63 -18.68
N GLY A 508 -39.71 -11.79 -20.01
CA GLY A 508 -39.13 -10.89 -21.01
C GLY A 508 -39.76 -9.50 -21.14
N SER A 509 -39.89 -8.73 -20.06
CA SER A 509 -40.20 -7.29 -20.13
C SER A 509 -39.22 -6.38 -19.39
N LEU A 510 -38.26 -6.94 -18.63
CA LEU A 510 -37.35 -6.20 -17.76
C LEU A 510 -36.00 -5.82 -18.39
N SER A 511 -35.75 -6.18 -19.64
CA SER A 511 -34.43 -6.05 -20.27
C SER A 511 -34.03 -4.64 -20.72
N ASN A 512 -34.87 -3.61 -20.52
CA ASN A 512 -34.60 -2.24 -21.01
C ASN A 512 -34.89 -1.14 -19.96
N ILE A 513 -34.31 -1.26 -18.75
CA ILE A 513 -34.46 -0.20 -17.72
C ILE A 513 -33.29 0.80 -17.67
N ILE A 514 -32.17 0.59 -18.37
CA ILE A 514 -31.09 1.59 -18.51
C ILE A 514 -30.93 2.00 -19.97
#